data_AF-A0A1M5BNG0-F1
#
_entry.id   AF-A0A1M5BNG0-F1
#
_cell.length_a   1.000
_cell.length_b   1.000
_cell.length_c   1.000
_cell.angle_alpha   90.00
_cell.angle_beta   90.00
_cell.angle_gamma   90.00
#
_symmetry.space_group_name_H-M   'P 1'
#
loop_
_entity.id
_entity.type
_entity.pdbx_description
1 polymer ?
#
loop_
_entity_poly.entity_id
_entity_poly.type
_entity_poly.pdbx_seq_one_letter_code
_entity_poly.pdbx_strand_id
1 'polypeptide(L)'
;MKIIFFVSLILSNLFFAQTTVPDDYRKIPDILDTTEYLYPFIVPDKEYGYWRVLTNDTDPEKAVIYDSQMPEFMTINEPIPEKGFFQKCIGNRCFSYILACKKERSVYFSSEQQLRDFIGTVDNLPEAILIAQTYGFSVDTSHKLGASYKIEDKNISLYISKSKGCPEIKESYFVKINRKTGRLESKNNGVYFKSENCDHSSSNVSP
;
A
#
# COMPACT_ATOMS: atom_id res chain seq x y z
N MET A 1 -3.22 -42.86 -35.99
CA MET A 1 -4.16 -41.71 -36.05
C MET A 1 -4.89 -41.38 -34.73
N LYS A 2 -4.89 -42.25 -33.70
CA LYS A 2 -5.54 -41.98 -32.40
C LYS A 2 -4.68 -41.21 -31.39
N ILE A 3 -3.34 -41.28 -31.49
CA ILE A 3 -2.41 -40.62 -30.55
C ILE A 3 -2.31 -39.10 -30.79
N ILE A 4 -2.48 -38.65 -32.05
CA ILE A 4 -2.38 -37.24 -32.43
C ILE A 4 -3.52 -36.41 -31.80
N PHE A 5 -4.70 -37.00 -31.60
CA PHE A 5 -5.85 -36.32 -30.98
C PHE A 5 -5.64 -36.02 -29.49
N PHE A 6 -4.95 -36.90 -28.74
CA PHE A 6 -4.69 -36.68 -27.32
C PHE A 6 -3.62 -35.60 -27.08
N VAL A 7 -2.62 -35.49 -27.95
CA VAL A 7 -1.60 -34.44 -27.85
C VAL A 7 -2.20 -33.06 -28.16
N SER A 8 -3.12 -32.97 -29.12
CA SER A 8 -3.83 -31.72 -29.43
C SER A 8 -4.69 -31.21 -28.27
N LEU A 9 -5.32 -32.11 -27.50
CA LEU A 9 -6.18 -31.74 -26.37
C LEU A 9 -5.38 -31.26 -25.15
N ILE A 10 -4.14 -31.74 -24.98
CA ILE A 10 -3.25 -31.31 -23.89
C ILE A 10 -2.60 -29.96 -24.23
N LEU A 11 -2.22 -29.73 -25.49
CA LEU A 11 -1.65 -28.44 -25.94
C LEU A 11 -2.67 -27.29 -25.88
N SER A 12 -3.96 -27.54 -26.15
CA SER A 12 -4.99 -26.50 -26.08
C SER A 12 -5.27 -25.98 -24.66
N ASN A 13 -4.95 -26.76 -23.61
CA ASN A 13 -5.14 -26.35 -22.22
C ASN A 13 -3.98 -25.51 -21.66
N LEU A 14 -2.81 -25.51 -22.32
CA LEU A 14 -1.65 -24.71 -21.89
C LEU A 14 -1.75 -23.22 -22.29
N PHE A 15 -2.61 -22.89 -23.27
CA PHE A 15 -2.80 -21.50 -23.73
C PHE A 15 -3.75 -20.66 -22.86
N PHE A 16 -4.48 -21.27 -21.91
CA PHE A 16 -5.48 -20.57 -21.07
C PHE A 16 -5.00 -20.19 -19.66
N ALA A 17 -3.73 -20.44 -19.32
CA ALA A 17 -3.17 -20.15 -18.00
C ALA A 17 -2.33 -18.85 -17.95
N GLN A 18 -2.52 -17.92 -18.88
CA GLN A 18 -1.86 -16.61 -18.80
C GLN A 18 -2.64 -15.70 -17.86
N THR A 19 -1.99 -15.30 -16.76
CA THR A 19 -2.52 -14.29 -15.86
C THR A 19 -2.54 -12.94 -16.56
N THR A 20 -3.72 -12.48 -16.96
CA THR A 20 -3.91 -11.17 -17.61
C THR A 20 -4.75 -10.24 -16.73
N VAL A 21 -4.45 -8.95 -16.79
CA VAL A 21 -5.33 -7.91 -16.25
C VAL A 21 -6.39 -7.56 -17.30
N PRO A 22 -7.69 -7.63 -16.98
CA PRO A 22 -8.78 -7.23 -17.89
C PRO A 22 -8.63 -5.81 -18.42
N ASP A 23 -9.16 -5.54 -19.60
CA ASP A 23 -8.94 -4.28 -20.33
C ASP A 23 -9.67 -3.07 -19.72
N ASP A 24 -10.68 -3.29 -18.90
CA ASP A 24 -11.41 -2.25 -18.18
C ASP A 24 -10.67 -1.74 -16.92
N TYR A 25 -9.53 -2.33 -16.57
CA TYR A 25 -8.65 -1.84 -15.52
C TYR A 25 -7.70 -0.77 -16.05
N ARG A 26 -7.56 0.31 -15.27
CA ARG A 26 -6.66 1.41 -15.56
C ARG A 26 -5.30 1.16 -14.90
N LYS A 27 -4.23 1.69 -15.50
CA LYS A 27 -2.90 1.71 -14.88
C LYS A 27 -2.91 2.64 -13.66
N ILE A 28 -2.35 2.20 -12.53
CA ILE A 28 -2.10 3.08 -11.38
C ILE A 28 -1.03 4.11 -11.79
N PRO A 29 -1.28 5.43 -11.61
CA PRO A 29 -0.29 6.46 -11.93
C PRO A 29 1.04 6.25 -11.20
N ASP A 30 2.15 6.54 -11.87
CA ASP A 30 3.50 6.25 -11.37
C ASP A 30 3.77 6.93 -10.01
N ILE A 31 3.27 8.16 -9.83
CA ILE A 31 3.40 8.91 -8.58
C ILE A 31 2.78 8.21 -7.35
N LEU A 32 1.88 7.25 -7.53
CA LEU A 32 1.19 6.55 -6.44
C LEU A 32 1.92 5.28 -5.95
N ASP A 33 3.13 4.97 -6.47
CA ASP A 33 3.98 3.94 -5.87
C ASP A 33 4.71 4.40 -4.60
N THR A 34 4.77 5.72 -4.39
CA THR A 34 5.42 6.34 -3.24
C THR A 34 4.40 6.65 -2.14
N THR A 35 4.50 5.94 -1.01
CA THR A 35 3.52 6.04 0.10
C THR A 35 3.28 7.47 0.60
N GLU A 36 4.33 8.29 0.66
CA GLU A 36 4.23 9.66 1.20
C GLU A 36 3.34 10.57 0.35
N TYR A 37 3.24 10.29 -0.96
CA TYR A 37 2.37 11.02 -1.88
C TYR A 37 0.91 10.60 -1.78
N LEU A 38 0.58 9.56 -0.99
CA LEU A 38 -0.79 9.11 -0.78
C LEU A 38 -1.50 9.87 0.34
N TYR A 39 -0.75 10.33 1.35
CA TYR A 39 -1.32 10.98 2.53
C TYR A 39 -2.18 12.21 2.24
N PRO A 40 -1.82 13.11 1.29
CA PRO A 40 -2.66 14.27 0.96
C PRO A 40 -4.07 13.95 0.48
N PHE A 41 -4.33 12.71 0.07
CA PHE A 41 -5.61 12.26 -0.46
C PHE A 41 -6.47 11.52 0.57
N ILE A 42 -6.02 11.37 1.81
CA ILE A 42 -6.84 10.76 2.86
C ILE A 42 -8.01 11.70 3.22
N VAL A 43 -9.21 11.16 3.19
CA VAL A 43 -10.45 11.72 3.71
C VAL A 43 -10.87 10.86 4.90
N PRO A 44 -10.55 11.26 6.14
CA PRO A 44 -10.87 10.44 7.31
C PRO A 44 -12.39 10.32 7.50
N ASP A 45 -12.88 9.12 7.84
CA ASP A 45 -14.31 8.84 8.10
C ASP A 45 -14.88 9.64 9.30
N LYS A 46 -14.00 10.16 10.15
CA LYS A 46 -14.38 11.02 11.28
C LYS A 46 -13.89 12.43 11.02
N GLU A 47 -14.68 13.39 11.45
CA GLU A 47 -14.26 14.79 11.43
C GLU A 47 -13.16 15.03 12.48
N TYR A 48 -12.01 15.47 11.98
CA TYR A 48 -10.89 15.96 12.77
C TYR A 48 -10.68 17.43 12.42
N GLY A 49 -10.51 18.28 13.42
CA GLY A 49 -10.24 19.70 13.16
C GLY A 49 -8.86 19.94 12.53
N TYR A 50 -7.95 18.97 12.72
CA TYR A 50 -6.60 18.97 12.19
C TYR A 50 -5.98 17.57 12.32
N TRP A 51 -5.11 17.19 11.38
CA TRP A 51 -4.25 16.03 11.52
C TRP A 51 -2.97 16.17 10.69
N ARG A 52 -1.94 15.40 11.07
CA ARG A 52 -0.67 15.33 10.34
C ARG A 52 -0.12 13.91 10.36
N VAL A 53 0.65 13.58 9.32
CA VAL A 53 1.44 12.35 9.25
C VAL A 53 2.87 12.70 9.59
N LEU A 54 3.42 11.93 10.53
CA LEU A 54 4.74 12.16 11.10
C LEU A 54 5.60 10.91 10.94
N THR A 55 6.90 11.11 10.78
CA THR A 55 7.92 10.12 11.12
C THR A 55 8.40 10.38 12.55
N ASN A 56 9.11 9.42 13.13
CA ASN A 56 9.74 9.55 14.43
C ASN A 56 11.19 10.05 14.37
N ASP A 57 11.48 10.87 13.36
CA ASP A 57 12.67 11.69 13.34
C ASP A 57 12.70 12.61 14.57
N THR A 58 13.89 12.82 15.13
CA THR A 58 14.10 13.70 16.29
C THR A 58 14.09 15.18 15.89
N ASP A 59 14.33 15.47 14.62
CA ASP A 59 14.24 16.80 14.03
C ASP A 59 12.77 17.11 13.69
N PRO A 60 12.12 18.07 14.38
CA PRO A 60 10.70 18.33 14.20
C PRO A 60 10.32 18.77 12.78
N GLU A 61 11.22 19.44 12.05
CA GLU A 61 10.94 19.89 10.69
C GLU A 61 10.97 18.71 9.71
N LYS A 62 11.90 17.77 9.90
CA LYS A 62 11.99 16.53 9.10
C LYS A 62 10.95 15.50 9.50
N ALA A 63 10.37 15.63 10.70
CA ALA A 63 9.36 14.72 11.20
C ALA A 63 8.04 14.83 10.42
N VAL A 64 7.74 15.96 9.77
CA VAL A 64 6.46 16.17 9.08
C VAL A 64 6.50 15.60 7.66
N ILE A 65 5.67 14.60 7.40
CA ILE A 65 5.46 14.04 6.05
C ILE A 65 4.30 14.75 5.35
N TYR A 66 3.21 14.97 6.09
CA TYR A 66 2.02 15.66 5.60
C TYR A 66 1.32 16.41 6.74
N ASP A 67 0.73 17.55 6.41
CA ASP A 67 0.00 18.41 7.34
C ASP A 67 -1.34 18.83 6.69
N SER A 68 -2.46 18.59 7.37
CA SER A 68 -3.80 18.92 6.87
C SER A 68 -4.17 20.41 7.02
N GLN A 69 -3.17 21.28 7.24
CA GLN A 69 -3.25 22.69 7.61
C GLN A 69 -3.57 22.89 9.11
N MET A 70 -2.51 23.03 9.91
CA MET A 70 -2.61 23.33 11.33
C MET A 70 -3.25 24.70 11.60
N PRO A 71 -4.20 24.80 12.54
CA PRO A 71 -4.69 26.09 13.02
C PRO A 71 -3.55 26.92 13.63
N GLU A 72 -3.57 28.23 13.39
CA GLU A 72 -2.49 29.18 13.73
C GLU A 72 -2.10 29.22 15.22
N PHE A 73 -2.98 28.72 16.12
CA PHE A 73 -2.81 28.76 17.58
C PHE A 73 -2.72 27.37 18.23
N MET A 74 -2.43 26.31 17.48
CA MET A 74 -2.35 24.95 18.02
C MET A 74 -0.91 24.55 18.32
N THR A 75 -0.60 24.30 19.60
CA THR A 75 0.69 23.70 20.02
C THR A 75 0.44 22.25 20.44
N ILE A 76 0.99 21.29 19.71
CA ILE A 76 0.91 19.87 20.07
C ILE A 76 2.28 19.38 20.54
N ASN A 77 2.46 19.33 21.87
CA ASN A 77 3.64 18.80 22.54
C ASN A 77 3.32 17.43 23.13
N GLU A 78 3.26 16.42 22.27
CA GLU A 78 2.88 15.08 22.66
C GLU A 78 4.04 14.09 22.37
N PRO A 79 4.24 13.06 23.22
CA PRO A 79 5.38 12.18 23.10
C PRO A 79 5.33 11.33 21.82
N ILE A 80 6.49 11.12 21.20
CA ILE A 80 6.60 10.23 20.04
C ILE A 80 6.22 8.80 20.48
N PRO A 81 5.32 8.10 19.76
CA PRO A 81 4.96 6.73 20.12
C PRO A 81 6.16 5.79 20.00
N GLU A 82 6.13 4.63 20.68
CA GLU A 82 7.23 3.65 20.60
C GLU A 82 7.29 2.91 19.26
N LYS A 83 6.16 2.83 18.55
CA LYS A 83 5.99 2.14 17.26
C LYS A 83 5.08 2.95 16.33
N GLY A 84 5.05 2.57 15.06
CA GLY A 84 4.20 3.16 14.02
C GLY A 84 3.84 2.15 12.94
N PHE A 85 3.17 2.61 11.88
CA PHE A 85 2.95 1.84 10.67
C PHE A 85 4.08 2.08 9.64
N PHE A 86 4.22 1.13 8.70
CA PHE A 86 5.20 1.18 7.60
C PHE A 86 6.65 1.38 8.07
N GLN A 87 7.16 0.45 8.88
CA GLN A 87 8.55 0.48 9.32
C GLN A 87 9.50 0.27 8.13
N LYS A 88 10.35 1.26 7.83
CA LYS A 88 11.26 1.28 6.68
C LYS A 88 12.69 0.83 6.98
N CYS A 89 13.07 0.65 8.24
CA CYS A 89 14.44 0.29 8.63
C CYS A 89 14.52 -0.67 9.83
N ILE A 90 15.63 -1.42 9.92
CA ILE A 90 15.98 -2.25 11.08
C ILE A 90 16.68 -1.37 12.11
N GLY A 91 16.13 -1.30 13.32
CA GLY A 91 16.65 -0.47 14.42
C GLY A 91 15.62 0.51 14.96
N ASN A 92 16.08 1.46 15.77
CA ASN A 92 15.23 2.50 16.33
C ASN A 92 14.92 3.57 15.25
N ARG A 93 13.62 3.77 15.02
CA ARG A 93 12.99 4.98 14.50
C ARG A 93 12.99 5.28 12.99
N CYS A 94 12.39 4.41 12.17
CA CYS A 94 11.88 4.80 10.84
C CYS A 94 10.47 4.25 10.59
N PHE A 95 9.46 4.82 11.25
CA PHE A 95 8.07 4.48 11.00
C PHE A 95 7.22 5.76 10.88
N SER A 96 6.02 5.60 10.36
CA SER A 96 5.04 6.68 10.27
C SER A 96 3.93 6.52 11.31
N TYR A 97 3.36 7.63 11.75
CA TYR A 97 2.18 7.67 12.61
C TYR A 97 1.34 8.92 12.29
N ILE A 98 0.07 8.90 12.68
CA ILE A 98 -0.82 10.08 12.56
C ILE A 98 -1.04 10.66 13.94
N LEU A 99 -0.99 11.98 14.01
CA LEU A 99 -1.46 12.77 15.13
C LEU A 99 -2.65 13.59 14.65
N ALA A 100 -3.80 13.44 15.32
CA ALA A 100 -5.03 14.13 14.98
C ALA A 100 -5.63 14.84 16.19
N CYS A 101 -6.34 15.95 15.95
CA CYS A 101 -7.09 16.67 16.96
C CYS A 101 -8.59 16.36 16.83
N LYS A 102 -9.14 15.69 17.85
CA LYS A 102 -10.55 15.35 17.95
C LYS A 102 -11.16 16.04 19.17
N LYS A 103 -12.03 17.01 18.94
CA LYS A 103 -12.71 17.77 20.02
C LYS A 103 -11.69 18.31 21.04
N GLU A 104 -10.68 19.03 20.55
CA GLU A 104 -9.61 19.65 21.35
C GLU A 104 -8.66 18.68 22.05
N ARG A 105 -8.76 17.37 21.79
CA ARG A 105 -7.83 16.36 22.30
C ARG A 105 -7.00 15.76 21.18
N SER A 106 -5.70 15.68 21.42
CA SER A 106 -4.74 14.91 20.63
C SER A 106 -5.07 13.41 20.70
N VAL A 107 -4.99 12.74 19.55
CA VAL A 107 -5.12 11.28 19.44
C VAL A 107 -4.09 10.77 18.44
N TYR A 108 -3.53 9.60 18.73
CA TYR A 108 -2.51 8.94 17.93
C TYR A 108 -3.02 7.71 17.19
N PHE A 109 -2.51 7.53 15.97
CA PHE A 109 -2.69 6.32 15.18
C PHE A 109 -1.30 5.81 14.78
N SER A 110 -0.86 4.74 15.42
CA SER A 110 0.53 4.27 15.40
C SER A 110 0.65 2.77 15.08
N SER A 111 -0.38 2.22 14.47
CA SER A 111 -0.39 0.85 13.94
C SER A 111 -1.15 0.81 12.62
N GLU A 112 -0.90 -0.22 11.83
CA GLU A 112 -1.61 -0.47 10.59
C GLU A 112 -3.13 -0.55 10.78
N GLN A 113 -3.60 -1.20 11.86
CA GLN A 113 -5.04 -1.23 12.17
C GLN A 113 -5.57 0.17 12.47
N GLN A 114 -4.86 0.97 13.27
CA GLN A 114 -5.28 2.34 13.57
C GLN A 114 -5.27 3.24 12.33
N LEU A 115 -4.34 3.03 11.38
CA LEU A 115 -4.38 3.72 10.09
C LEU A 115 -5.65 3.36 9.32
N ARG A 116 -6.02 2.07 9.26
CA ARG A 116 -7.28 1.65 8.65
C ARG A 116 -8.50 2.25 9.35
N ASP A 117 -8.48 2.33 10.68
CA ASP A 117 -9.58 2.91 11.46
C ASP A 117 -9.67 4.44 11.32
N PHE A 118 -8.56 5.11 11.02
CA PHE A 118 -8.49 6.54 10.75
C PHE A 118 -9.08 6.86 9.37
N ILE A 119 -8.70 6.10 8.35
CA ILE A 119 -9.28 6.19 7.00
C ILE A 119 -10.78 5.83 7.06
N GLY A 120 -11.12 4.66 7.61
CA GLY A 120 -12.49 4.18 7.79
C GLY A 120 -13.12 3.76 6.46
N THR A 121 -13.72 4.71 5.74
CA THR A 121 -14.24 4.48 4.39
C THR A 121 -13.16 4.72 3.35
N VAL A 122 -13.26 4.05 2.20
CA VAL A 122 -12.28 4.11 1.11
C VAL A 122 -12.94 4.77 -0.09
N ASP A 123 -12.71 6.07 -0.21
CA ASP A 123 -13.35 6.93 -1.18
C ASP A 123 -12.56 7.00 -2.48
N ASN A 124 -11.23 6.85 -2.40
CA ASN A 124 -10.35 7.04 -3.54
C ASN A 124 -9.24 5.97 -3.66
N LEU A 125 -8.52 6.03 -4.78
CA LEU A 125 -7.44 5.09 -5.09
C LEU A 125 -6.25 5.19 -4.11
N PRO A 126 -5.72 6.39 -3.77
CA PRO A 126 -4.67 6.52 -2.76
C PRO A 126 -4.98 5.84 -1.42
N GLU A 127 -6.20 6.01 -0.90
CA GLU A 127 -6.65 5.31 0.31
C GLU A 127 -6.66 3.80 0.12
N ALA A 128 -7.16 3.31 -1.02
CA ALA A 128 -7.16 1.88 -1.32
C ALA A 128 -5.73 1.30 -1.35
N ILE A 129 -4.77 2.05 -1.89
CA ILE A 129 -3.35 1.68 -1.89
C ILE A 129 -2.81 1.66 -0.46
N LEU A 130 -3.08 2.69 0.35
CA LEU A 130 -2.68 2.72 1.77
C LEU A 130 -3.24 1.53 2.55
N ILE A 131 -4.54 1.24 2.40
CA ILE A 131 -5.18 0.06 3.00
C ILE A 131 -4.43 -1.20 2.56
N ALA A 132 -4.15 -1.38 1.27
CA ALA A 132 -3.42 -2.55 0.79
C ALA A 132 -1.99 -2.65 1.37
N GLN A 133 -1.28 -1.53 1.51
CA GLN A 133 0.04 -1.49 2.13
C GLN A 133 0.01 -1.98 3.58
N THR A 134 -1.08 -1.72 4.32
CA THR A 134 -1.27 -2.26 5.68
C THR A 134 -1.42 -3.79 5.77
N TYR A 135 -1.43 -4.49 4.62
CA TYR A 135 -1.40 -5.95 4.51
C TYR A 135 -0.13 -6.44 3.79
N GLY A 136 0.87 -5.58 3.62
CA GLY A 136 2.16 -5.86 3.00
C GLY A 136 2.12 -5.95 1.47
N PHE A 137 1.11 -5.36 0.81
CA PHE A 137 1.10 -5.22 -0.64
C PHE A 137 1.83 -3.94 -1.07
N SER A 138 2.36 -3.93 -2.28
CA SER A 138 2.98 -2.75 -2.89
C SER A 138 2.55 -2.56 -4.35
N VAL A 139 2.61 -1.33 -4.84
CA VAL A 139 2.40 -1.05 -6.27
C VAL A 139 3.72 -1.24 -7.01
N ASP A 140 3.69 -1.93 -8.13
CA ASP A 140 4.80 -2.02 -9.08
C ASP A 140 4.39 -1.42 -10.41
N THR A 141 4.63 -0.11 -10.56
CA THR A 141 4.26 0.72 -11.72
C THR A 141 4.95 0.29 -13.01
N SER A 142 6.01 -0.50 -12.91
CA SER A 142 6.72 -1.08 -14.06
C SER A 142 5.95 -2.22 -14.74
N HIS A 143 4.93 -2.81 -14.08
CA HIS A 143 4.24 -3.98 -14.59
C HIS A 143 2.71 -3.91 -14.41
N LYS A 144 1.93 -4.20 -15.46
CA LYS A 144 0.45 -4.14 -15.42
C LYS A 144 -0.13 -5.03 -14.30
N LEU A 145 0.44 -6.22 -14.09
CA LEU A 145 0.04 -7.17 -13.03
C LEU A 145 0.36 -6.71 -11.60
N GLY A 146 1.14 -5.62 -11.43
CA GLY A 146 1.47 -5.02 -10.15
C GLY A 146 0.97 -3.58 -9.97
N ALA A 147 0.33 -2.99 -10.99
CA ALA A 147 -0.13 -1.60 -10.95
C ALA A 147 -1.38 -1.36 -11.80
N SER A 148 -2.45 -2.11 -11.56
CA SER A 148 -3.75 -1.83 -12.20
C SER A 148 -4.88 -1.71 -11.20
N TYR A 149 -5.89 -0.91 -11.53
CA TYR A 149 -7.04 -0.68 -10.66
C TYR A 149 -8.36 -0.51 -11.41
N LYS A 150 -9.45 -0.76 -10.70
CA LYS A 150 -10.82 -0.46 -11.12
C LYS A 150 -11.60 0.02 -9.91
N ILE A 151 -12.32 1.13 -10.06
CA ILE A 151 -13.19 1.70 -9.03
C ILE A 151 -14.63 1.42 -9.41
N GLU A 152 -15.38 0.86 -8.47
CA GLU A 152 -16.80 0.58 -8.57
C GLU A 152 -17.52 1.20 -7.36
N ASP A 153 -18.85 1.24 -7.40
CA ASP A 153 -19.66 1.87 -6.33
C ASP A 153 -19.37 1.27 -4.95
N LYS A 154 -19.23 -0.06 -4.89
CA LYS A 154 -19.07 -0.78 -3.61
C LYS A 154 -17.62 -1.18 -3.31
N ASN A 155 -16.77 -1.27 -4.32
CA ASN A 155 -15.43 -1.82 -4.17
C ASN A 155 -14.40 -1.07 -5.00
N ILE A 156 -13.16 -1.10 -4.54
CA ILE A 156 -11.99 -0.80 -5.36
C ILE A 156 -11.23 -2.11 -5.53
N SER A 157 -10.96 -2.47 -6.78
CA SER A 157 -10.19 -3.66 -7.12
C SER A 157 -8.83 -3.26 -7.65
N LEU A 158 -7.80 -3.96 -7.20
CA LEU A 158 -6.40 -3.71 -7.50
C LEU A 158 -5.71 -4.98 -8.00
N TYR A 159 -4.80 -4.83 -8.95
CA TYR A 159 -3.74 -5.78 -9.24
C TYR A 159 -2.44 -5.16 -8.74
N ILE A 160 -1.90 -5.73 -7.67
CA ILE A 160 -0.74 -5.22 -6.93
C ILE A 160 0.17 -6.37 -6.52
N SER A 161 1.33 -6.03 -5.97
CA SER A 161 2.44 -6.95 -5.79
C SER A 161 2.65 -7.35 -4.34
N LYS A 162 3.20 -8.55 -4.14
CA LYS A 162 4.05 -8.83 -2.98
C LYS A 162 5.40 -9.29 -3.47
N SER A 163 6.45 -8.70 -2.92
CA SER A 163 7.83 -9.15 -3.16
C SER A 163 8.24 -10.12 -2.05
N LYS A 164 8.89 -11.22 -2.44
CA LYS A 164 9.62 -12.12 -1.55
C LYS A 164 11.11 -11.86 -1.73
N GLY A 165 11.85 -12.00 -0.62
CA GLY A 165 13.28 -11.72 -0.59
C GLY A 165 14.11 -12.62 -1.52
N CYS A 166 15.35 -12.21 -1.69
CA CYS A 166 16.49 -12.85 -2.37
C CYS A 166 16.36 -14.34 -2.80
N PRO A 167 16.37 -14.67 -4.11
CA PRO A 167 16.28 -13.73 -5.23
C PRO A 167 14.90 -13.06 -5.26
N GLU A 168 14.83 -11.81 -5.69
CA GLU A 168 13.56 -11.09 -5.75
C GLU A 168 12.54 -11.84 -6.61
N ILE A 169 11.43 -12.24 -5.98
CA ILE A 169 10.26 -12.83 -6.63
C ILE A 169 9.10 -11.87 -6.38
N LYS A 170 8.45 -11.40 -7.45
CA LYS A 170 7.22 -10.61 -7.35
C LYS A 170 6.03 -11.44 -7.79
N GLU A 171 5.06 -11.51 -6.89
CA GLU A 171 3.78 -12.18 -7.09
C GLU A 171 2.69 -11.13 -7.31
N SER A 172 1.83 -11.37 -8.29
CA SER A 172 0.64 -10.56 -8.53
C SER A 172 -0.48 -11.03 -7.63
N TYR A 173 -1.21 -10.07 -7.06
CA TYR A 173 -2.40 -10.31 -6.27
C TYR A 173 -3.55 -9.50 -6.83
N PHE A 174 -4.69 -10.17 -7.03
CA PHE A 174 -5.96 -9.50 -7.15
C PHE A 174 -6.45 -9.16 -5.75
N VAL A 175 -6.62 -7.88 -5.47
CA VAL A 175 -7.10 -7.35 -4.21
C VAL A 175 -8.45 -6.67 -4.44
N LYS A 176 -9.40 -6.92 -3.57
CA LYS A 176 -10.72 -6.28 -3.57
C LYS A 176 -10.97 -5.66 -2.21
N ILE A 177 -11.19 -4.36 -2.20
CA ILE A 177 -11.41 -3.57 -0.99
C ILE A 177 -12.85 -3.08 -1.00
N ASN A 178 -13.61 -3.37 0.06
CA ASN A 178 -14.94 -2.82 0.25
C ASN A 178 -14.83 -1.34 0.64
N ARG A 179 -15.47 -0.45 -0.12
CA ARG A 179 -15.38 1.00 0.10
C ARG A 179 -16.00 1.47 1.41
N LYS A 180 -17.03 0.78 1.89
CA LYS A 180 -17.73 1.17 3.13
C LYS A 180 -17.01 0.68 4.39
N THR A 181 -16.34 -0.46 4.33
CA THR A 181 -15.77 -1.11 5.53
C THR A 181 -14.26 -1.17 5.55
N GLY A 182 -13.58 -0.82 4.45
CA GLY A 182 -12.14 -1.00 4.30
C GLY A 182 -11.69 -2.46 4.27
N ARG A 183 -12.62 -3.43 4.33
CA ARG A 183 -12.28 -4.86 4.36
C ARG A 183 -11.61 -5.25 3.05
N LEU A 184 -10.42 -5.84 3.18
CA LEU A 184 -9.61 -6.32 2.07
C LEU A 184 -9.73 -7.83 1.91
N GLU A 185 -9.97 -8.28 0.68
CA GLU A 185 -9.88 -9.67 0.25
C GLU A 185 -8.81 -9.77 -0.83
N SER A 186 -8.02 -10.85 -0.83
CA SER A 186 -6.91 -11.02 -1.78
C SER A 186 -6.83 -12.43 -2.34
N LYS A 187 -6.49 -12.54 -3.63
CA LYS A 187 -6.18 -13.78 -4.33
C LYS A 187 -4.82 -13.65 -5.01
N ASN A 188 -3.93 -14.61 -4.76
CA ASN A 188 -2.64 -14.70 -5.46
C ASN A 188 -2.90 -15.17 -6.92
N ASN A 189 -2.30 -14.48 -7.88
CA ASN A 189 -2.41 -14.74 -9.32
C ASN A 189 -1.12 -15.31 -9.93
N GLY A 190 -0.13 -15.61 -9.11
CA GLY A 190 1.15 -16.21 -9.48
C GLY A 190 2.29 -15.20 -9.59
N VAL A 191 3.47 -15.75 -9.86
CA VAL A 191 4.71 -15.01 -10.08
C VAL A 191 4.67 -14.37 -11.47
N TYR A 192 4.97 -13.08 -11.56
CA TYR A 192 5.15 -12.39 -12.85
C TYR A 192 6.58 -11.89 -13.05
N PHE A 193 7.39 -11.87 -11.99
CA PHE A 193 8.80 -11.50 -12.06
C PHE A 193 9.61 -12.38 -11.10
N LYS A 194 10.76 -12.84 -11.58
CA LYS A 194 11.75 -13.55 -10.80
C LYS A 194 13.13 -13.12 -11.27
N SER A 195 13.91 -12.56 -10.37
CA SER A 195 15.33 -12.33 -10.60
C SER A 195 16.13 -13.62 -10.44
N GLU A 196 17.26 -13.71 -11.11
CA GLU A 196 18.22 -14.82 -10.94
C GLU A 196 19.23 -14.54 -9.84
N ASN A 197 19.42 -13.26 -9.51
CA ASN A 197 20.45 -12.78 -8.60
C ASN A 197 19.89 -12.22 -7.30
N CYS A 198 20.70 -12.35 -6.27
CA CYS A 198 20.57 -11.66 -5.02
C CYS A 198 21.32 -10.32 -5.12
N ASP A 199 20.63 -9.22 -5.41
CA ASP A 199 21.26 -7.90 -5.36
C ASP A 199 21.54 -7.54 -3.89
N HIS A 200 22.78 -7.73 -3.47
CA HIS A 200 23.29 -7.34 -2.15
C HIS A 200 23.54 -5.83 -2.02
N SER A 201 22.86 -4.97 -2.79
CA SER A 201 23.08 -3.53 -2.81
C SER A 201 22.31 -2.76 -1.74
N SER A 202 22.20 -3.30 -0.52
CA SER A 202 21.68 -2.57 0.65
C SER A 202 22.41 -2.91 1.94
N SER A 203 23.74 -3.01 1.87
CA SER A 203 24.60 -3.03 3.06
C SER A 203 25.95 -2.38 2.76
N ASN A 204 25.94 -1.10 2.39
CA ASN A 204 27.10 -0.23 2.57
C ASN A 204 26.66 1.00 3.36
N VAL A 205 26.46 0.79 4.67
CA VAL A 205 26.69 1.85 5.66
C VAL A 205 27.93 1.41 6.40
N SER A 206 29.07 1.96 5.98
CA SER A 206 30.36 1.85 6.67
C SER A 206 30.29 2.60 8.02
N PRO A 207 31.09 2.17 9.02
CA PRO A 207 30.98 2.57 10.43
C PRO A 207 31.22 4.06 10.70
#